data_AF-A0A3D1IAB4-F1
#
_entry.id   AF-A0A3D1IAB4-F1
#
_cell.length_a   1.000
_cell.length_b   1.000
_cell.length_c   1.000
_cell.angle_alpha   90.00
_cell.angle_beta   90.00
_cell.angle_gamma   90.00
#
_symmetry.space_group_name_H-M   'P 1'
#
loop_
_entity.id
_entity.type
_entity.pdbx_description
1 polymer ?
#
loop_
_entity_poly.entity_id
_entity_poly.type
_entity_poly.pdbx_seq_one_letter_code
_entity_poly.pdbx_strand_id
1 'polypeptide(L)'
;MKAARLLLLLFASLPMACGSMQEEAAKDRLQSQVRSVDAAAGSQTVTRGEAAKALSEAERVLSEVLRIPRPGNHPLQSGDAGQPLRRTEAILALKRLFDMASPRFCFTPRFVAYEASRLTVPPGDPSRAALEELIRWQCVAKLGPVAAGERTTLTVDEFGDALGFCLARLADLTHMPSTRWSPYLMDDEDVAESIVSKSKKGSKEE
;
A
#
# COMPACT_ATOMS: atom_id res chain seq x y z
N MET A 1 -32.60 -45.89 59.69
CA MET A 1 -32.77 -47.34 59.42
C MET A 1 -33.44 -47.51 58.07
N LYS A 2 -32.81 -48.30 57.17
CA LYS A 2 -33.36 -49.14 56.08
C LYS A 2 -34.39 -48.50 55.12
N ALA A 3 -34.02 -48.24 53.86
CA ALA A 3 -34.25 -49.09 52.67
C ALA A 3 -35.69 -48.90 52.09
N ALA A 4 -36.01 -48.85 50.80
CA ALA A 4 -35.36 -49.22 49.54
C ALA A 4 -36.20 -48.68 48.35
N ARG A 5 -35.59 -48.63 47.15
CA ARG A 5 -36.18 -48.82 45.79
C ARG A 5 -37.25 -47.81 45.31
N LEU A 6 -37.44 -47.46 44.05
CA LEU A 6 -36.81 -47.66 42.73
C LEU A 6 -37.84 -47.04 41.76
N LEU A 7 -37.53 -46.01 40.95
CA LEU A 7 -38.18 -45.87 39.63
C LEU A 7 -37.50 -44.80 38.74
N LEU A 8 -36.88 -45.31 37.67
CA LEU A 8 -36.81 -44.81 36.29
C LEU A 8 -36.43 -43.34 35.99
N LEU A 9 -35.15 -43.23 35.62
CA LEU A 9 -34.60 -42.53 34.45
C LEU A 9 -35.61 -42.26 33.31
N LEU A 10 -35.73 -40.99 32.91
CA LEU A 10 -35.94 -40.55 31.52
C LEU A 10 -35.94 -39.01 31.47
N PHE A 11 -34.78 -38.39 31.26
CA PHE A 11 -34.72 -37.14 30.51
C PHE A 11 -33.46 -37.10 29.67
N ALA A 12 -33.68 -36.74 28.42
CA ALA A 12 -32.85 -36.97 27.27
C ALA A 12 -31.49 -36.25 27.32
N SER A 13 -30.46 -36.98 26.92
CA SER A 13 -29.22 -36.42 26.38
C SER A 13 -29.54 -35.72 25.05
N LEU A 14 -29.42 -34.40 25.01
CA LEU A 14 -29.27 -33.65 23.76
C LEU A 14 -27.81 -33.81 23.28
N PRO A 15 -27.56 -34.28 22.05
CA PRO A 15 -26.23 -34.24 21.49
C PRO A 15 -25.87 -32.79 21.11
N MET A 16 -24.89 -32.24 21.83
CA MET A 16 -24.04 -31.14 21.37
C MET A 16 -23.26 -31.62 20.13
N ALA A 17 -23.80 -31.39 18.94
CA ALA A 17 -23.09 -31.58 17.68
C ALA A 17 -23.69 -30.70 16.58
N CYS A 18 -23.39 -29.41 16.59
CA CYS A 18 -23.57 -28.54 15.42
C CYS A 18 -22.69 -27.29 15.56
N GLY A 19 -21.37 -27.45 15.37
CA GLY A 19 -20.39 -26.37 15.55
C GLY A 19 -19.44 -26.14 14.39
N SER A 20 -19.46 -26.96 13.33
CA SER A 20 -18.48 -26.88 12.23
C SER A 20 -19.03 -26.33 10.91
N MET A 21 -20.36 -26.30 10.70
CA MET A 21 -20.92 -25.83 9.41
C MET A 21 -21.19 -24.31 9.35
N GLN A 22 -21.25 -23.61 10.49
CA GLN A 22 -21.47 -22.16 10.51
C GLN A 22 -20.20 -21.35 10.24
N GLU A 23 -19.02 -21.91 10.51
CA GLU A 23 -17.75 -21.19 10.37
C GLU A 23 -17.24 -21.18 8.91
N GLU A 24 -17.43 -22.27 8.16
CA GLU A 24 -17.12 -22.29 6.71
C GLU A 24 -18.05 -21.37 5.91
N ALA A 25 -19.35 -21.39 6.18
CA ALA A 25 -20.30 -20.49 5.54
C ALA A 25 -20.01 -19.00 5.84
N ALA A 26 -19.46 -18.68 7.02
CA ALA A 26 -19.03 -17.33 7.35
C ALA A 26 -17.77 -16.90 6.58
N LYS A 27 -16.79 -17.82 6.43
CA LYS A 27 -15.56 -17.58 5.66
C LYS A 27 -15.86 -17.40 4.17
N ASP A 28 -16.75 -18.21 3.60
CA ASP A 28 -17.16 -18.10 2.20
C ASP A 28 -17.94 -16.81 1.93
N ARG A 29 -18.78 -16.37 2.88
CA ARG A 29 -19.54 -15.12 2.75
C ARG A 29 -18.64 -13.90 2.83
N LEU A 30 -17.67 -13.93 3.75
CA LEU A 30 -16.59 -12.93 3.85
C LEU A 30 -15.74 -12.89 2.58
N GLN A 31 -15.30 -14.05 2.07
CA GLN A 31 -14.53 -14.12 0.82
C GLN A 31 -15.33 -13.65 -0.39
N SER A 32 -16.63 -13.96 -0.47
CA SER A 32 -17.49 -13.47 -1.55
C SER A 32 -17.75 -11.95 -1.44
N GLN A 33 -17.89 -11.42 -0.22
CA GLN A 33 -18.03 -9.98 0.00
C GLN A 33 -16.76 -9.24 -0.37
N VAL A 34 -15.59 -9.74 0.04
CA VAL A 34 -14.28 -9.19 -0.35
C VAL A 34 -14.16 -9.18 -1.88
N ARG A 35 -14.42 -10.30 -2.55
CA ARG A 35 -14.39 -10.38 -4.02
C ARG A 35 -15.39 -9.44 -4.71
N SER A 36 -16.57 -9.23 -4.12
CA SER A 36 -17.58 -8.32 -4.68
C SER A 36 -17.24 -6.84 -4.51
N VAL A 37 -16.55 -6.48 -3.41
CA VAL A 37 -16.03 -5.13 -3.17
C VAL A 37 -14.86 -4.86 -4.11
N ASP A 38 -13.95 -5.83 -4.27
CA ASP A 38 -12.79 -5.72 -5.16
C ASP A 38 -13.23 -5.56 -6.63
N ALA A 39 -14.26 -6.29 -7.07
CA ALA A 39 -14.78 -6.18 -8.44
C ALA A 39 -15.51 -4.84 -8.71
N ALA A 40 -16.15 -4.25 -7.70
CA ALA A 40 -16.79 -2.94 -7.83
C ALA A 40 -15.77 -1.79 -7.79
N ALA A 41 -14.75 -1.89 -6.93
CA ALA A 41 -13.70 -0.89 -6.76
C ALA A 41 -12.84 -0.70 -8.03
N GLY A 42 -12.49 -1.79 -8.73
CA GLY A 42 -11.66 -1.72 -9.94
C GLY A 42 -12.30 -1.06 -11.17
N SER A 43 -13.61 -0.80 -11.12
CA SER A 43 -14.33 -0.06 -12.17
C SER A 43 -14.70 1.36 -11.78
N GLN A 44 -14.67 1.69 -10.48
CA GLN A 44 -15.06 2.99 -9.98
C GLN A 44 -13.95 4.02 -10.25
N THR A 45 -14.35 5.15 -10.82
CA THR A 45 -13.43 6.30 -11.00
C THR A 45 -13.19 6.95 -9.65
N VAL A 46 -11.92 7.17 -9.29
CA VAL A 46 -11.57 7.81 -8.02
C VAL A 46 -11.99 9.27 -8.05
N THR A 47 -12.60 9.75 -6.97
CA THR A 47 -12.99 11.16 -6.86
C THR A 47 -11.83 12.02 -6.35
N ARG A 48 -11.87 13.31 -6.65
CA ARG A 48 -10.91 14.29 -6.11
C ARG A 48 -10.91 14.30 -4.58
N GLY A 49 -12.08 14.16 -3.95
CA GLY A 49 -12.20 14.15 -2.49
C GLY A 49 -11.52 12.94 -1.84
N GLU A 50 -11.69 11.76 -2.42
CA GLU A 50 -11.02 10.52 -1.96
C GLU A 50 -9.51 10.63 -2.12
N ALA A 51 -9.06 11.03 -3.32
CA ALA A 51 -7.64 11.22 -3.60
C ALA A 51 -7.00 12.25 -2.68
N ALA A 52 -7.67 13.40 -2.45
CA ALA A 52 -7.17 14.44 -1.55
C ALA A 52 -7.00 13.94 -0.11
N LYS A 53 -7.91 13.11 0.40
CA LYS A 53 -7.80 12.50 1.73
C LYS A 53 -6.60 11.54 1.80
N ALA A 54 -6.48 10.64 0.82
CA ALA A 54 -5.38 9.69 0.75
C ALA A 54 -4.01 10.39 0.69
N LEU A 55 -3.89 11.41 -0.17
CA LEU A 55 -2.67 12.21 -0.30
C LEU A 55 -2.35 13.02 0.94
N SER A 56 -3.37 13.61 1.59
CA SER A 56 -3.17 14.32 2.86
C SER A 56 -2.64 13.38 3.94
N GLU A 57 -3.13 12.14 4.01
CA GLU A 57 -2.64 11.16 4.96
C GLU A 57 -1.20 10.73 4.64
N ALA A 58 -0.88 10.48 3.37
CA ALA A 58 0.49 10.23 2.92
C ALA A 58 1.43 11.40 3.30
N GLU A 59 1.00 12.65 3.10
CA GLU A 59 1.74 13.84 3.52
C GLU A 59 1.94 13.89 5.04
N ARG A 60 0.95 13.41 5.83
CA ARG A 60 1.05 13.33 7.29
C ARG A 60 2.20 12.44 7.71
N VAL A 61 2.17 11.22 7.19
CA VAL A 61 3.10 10.15 7.56
C VAL A 61 4.51 10.52 7.15
N LEU A 62 4.69 11.03 5.92
CA LEU A 62 6.00 11.49 5.47
C LEU A 62 6.52 12.66 6.31
N SER A 63 5.67 13.64 6.66
CA SER A 63 6.05 14.76 7.53
C SER A 63 6.52 14.29 8.91
N GLU A 64 5.78 13.35 9.51
CA GLU A 64 6.07 12.78 10.83
C GLU A 64 7.37 11.96 10.82
N VAL A 65 7.50 11.03 9.88
CA VAL A 65 8.65 10.10 9.79
C VAL A 65 9.93 10.84 9.40
N LEU A 66 9.84 11.71 8.40
CA LEU A 66 11.02 12.40 7.86
C LEU A 66 11.34 13.71 8.62
N ARG A 67 10.50 14.11 9.57
CA ARG A 67 10.62 15.36 10.33
C ARG A 67 10.80 16.56 9.39
N ILE A 68 9.88 16.69 8.45
CA ILE A 68 9.83 17.77 7.46
C ILE A 68 8.51 18.54 7.61
N PRO A 69 8.51 19.86 7.37
CA PRO A 69 7.28 20.64 7.45
C PRO A 69 6.32 20.16 6.37
N ARG A 70 5.06 19.95 6.76
CA ARG A 70 4.01 19.65 5.80
C ARG A 70 3.73 20.90 4.96
N PRO A 71 3.62 20.78 3.63
CA PRO A 71 3.05 21.85 2.83
C PRO A 71 1.61 22.15 3.31
N GLY A 72 1.11 23.36 3.05
CA GLY A 72 -0.24 23.77 3.44
C GLY A 72 -1.35 22.94 2.74
N ASN A 73 -2.56 23.47 2.65
CA ASN A 73 -3.70 22.75 2.06
C ASN A 73 -3.36 22.10 0.71
N HIS A 74 -3.84 20.87 0.51
CA HIS A 74 -3.57 20.12 -0.71
C HIS A 74 -4.38 20.71 -1.87
N PRO A 75 -3.81 20.95 -3.07
CA PRO A 75 -4.51 21.62 -4.17
C PRO A 75 -5.81 20.91 -4.57
N LEU A 76 -5.87 19.58 -4.46
CA LEU A 76 -7.08 18.81 -4.75
C LEU A 76 -8.24 19.06 -3.78
N GLN A 77 -7.98 19.66 -2.61
CA GLN A 77 -9.03 20.08 -1.67
C GLN A 77 -9.75 21.34 -2.15
N SER A 78 -9.13 22.12 -3.04
CA SER A 78 -9.82 23.21 -3.73
C SER A 78 -10.57 22.66 -4.94
N GLY A 79 -11.90 22.77 -4.92
CA GLY A 79 -12.77 22.31 -6.00
C GLY A 79 -13.91 21.40 -5.53
N ASP A 80 -14.65 20.86 -6.49
CA ASP A 80 -15.74 19.92 -6.23
C ASP A 80 -15.18 18.53 -5.90
N ALA A 81 -15.43 18.07 -4.68
CA ALA A 81 -14.95 16.80 -4.17
C ALA A 81 -15.53 15.58 -4.92
N GLY A 82 -16.70 15.72 -5.53
CA GLY A 82 -17.37 14.64 -6.27
C GLY A 82 -16.84 14.45 -7.70
N GLN A 83 -15.99 15.35 -8.21
CA GLN A 83 -15.46 15.23 -9.55
C GLN A 83 -14.47 14.07 -9.66
N PRO A 84 -14.46 13.36 -10.81
CA PRO A 84 -13.39 12.43 -11.16
C PRO A 84 -12.00 13.06 -11.06
N LEU A 85 -11.06 12.36 -10.44
CA LEU A 85 -9.65 12.76 -10.43
C LEU A 85 -9.09 12.69 -11.84
N ARG A 86 -8.56 13.82 -12.32
CA ARG A 86 -7.83 13.82 -13.60
C ARG A 86 -6.43 13.26 -13.42
N ARG A 87 -5.93 12.63 -14.47
CA ARG A 87 -4.58 12.05 -14.46
C ARG A 87 -3.49 13.09 -14.25
N THR A 88 -3.63 14.26 -14.87
CA THR A 88 -2.69 15.38 -14.71
C THR A 88 -2.66 15.90 -13.28
N GLU A 89 -3.81 15.97 -12.62
CA GLU A 89 -3.96 16.30 -11.19
C GLU A 89 -3.27 15.26 -10.29
N ALA A 90 -3.44 13.97 -10.60
CA ALA A 90 -2.77 12.88 -9.90
C ALA A 90 -1.24 12.96 -10.03
N ILE A 91 -0.72 13.21 -11.25
CA ILE A 91 0.72 13.37 -11.50
C ILE A 91 1.30 14.50 -10.65
N LEU A 92 0.66 15.67 -10.64
CA LEU A 92 1.11 16.82 -9.87
C LEU A 92 1.06 16.57 -8.35
N ALA A 93 0.05 15.82 -7.89
CA ALA A 93 -0.04 15.43 -6.49
C ALA A 93 1.08 14.45 -6.08
N LEU A 94 1.41 13.47 -6.92
CA LEU A 94 2.54 12.58 -6.68
C LEU A 94 3.87 13.33 -6.71
N LYS A 95 4.03 14.29 -7.63
CA LYS A 95 5.21 15.16 -7.70
C LYS A 95 5.37 15.97 -6.41
N ARG A 96 4.28 16.48 -5.84
CA ARG A 96 4.30 17.18 -4.56
C ARG A 96 4.80 16.31 -3.40
N LEU A 97 4.39 15.03 -3.33
CA LEU A 97 4.95 14.09 -2.34
C LEU A 97 6.46 13.88 -2.53
N PHE A 98 6.87 13.69 -3.79
CA PHE A 98 8.28 13.55 -4.16
C PHE A 98 9.11 14.77 -3.76
N ASP A 99 8.65 15.98 -4.09
CA ASP A 99 9.33 17.23 -3.77
C ASP A 99 9.46 17.43 -2.27
N MET A 100 8.40 17.11 -1.53
CA MET A 100 8.40 17.17 -0.08
C MET A 100 9.45 16.22 0.53
N ALA A 101 9.56 14.98 0.03
CA ALA A 101 10.51 14.00 0.54
C ALA A 101 11.96 14.22 0.05
N SER A 102 12.15 14.88 -1.10
CA SER A 102 13.44 15.04 -1.78
C SER A 102 14.60 15.58 -0.93
N PRO A 103 14.40 16.52 0.03
CA PRO A 103 15.50 17.02 0.86
C PRO A 103 16.08 15.96 1.82
N ARG A 104 15.41 14.81 1.95
CA ARG A 104 15.78 13.71 2.86
C ARG A 104 16.27 12.46 2.10
N PHE A 105 16.48 12.57 0.79
CA PHE A 105 17.00 11.45 0.02
C PHE A 105 18.44 11.12 0.44
N CYS A 106 18.67 9.86 0.79
CA CYS A 106 19.98 9.36 1.22
C CYS A 106 20.86 8.93 0.03
N PHE A 107 20.25 8.69 -1.14
CA PHE A 107 20.98 8.32 -2.36
C PHE A 107 20.21 8.72 -3.62
N THR A 108 20.93 8.73 -4.74
CA THR A 108 20.34 8.90 -6.07
C THR A 108 20.28 7.54 -6.76
N PRO A 109 19.10 7.09 -7.21
CA PRO A 109 18.97 5.80 -7.87
C PRO A 109 19.56 5.84 -9.28
N ARG A 110 19.81 4.68 -9.86
CA ARG A 110 20.10 4.58 -11.30
C ARG A 110 18.86 4.95 -12.08
N PHE A 111 18.98 5.96 -12.93
CA PHE A 111 17.87 6.43 -13.74
C PHE A 111 17.43 5.39 -14.76
N VAL A 112 16.12 5.22 -14.86
CA VAL A 112 15.51 4.28 -15.81
C VAL A 112 15.28 4.97 -17.14
N ALA A 113 15.76 4.35 -18.22
CA ALA A 113 15.41 4.75 -19.57
C ALA A 113 13.92 4.45 -19.86
N TYR A 114 13.25 5.39 -20.50
CA TYR A 114 11.88 5.24 -20.98
C TYR A 114 11.73 5.88 -22.36
N GLU A 115 10.76 5.39 -23.13
CA GLU A 115 10.44 5.92 -24.45
C GLU A 115 9.40 7.04 -24.31
N ALA A 116 9.80 8.27 -24.59
CA ALA A 116 8.93 9.44 -24.48
C ALA A 116 7.68 9.36 -25.38
N SER A 117 7.74 8.59 -26.47
CA SER A 117 6.63 8.33 -27.39
C SER A 117 5.53 7.44 -26.81
N ARG A 118 5.82 6.66 -25.75
CA ARG A 118 4.82 5.83 -25.05
C ARG A 118 4.03 6.60 -24.00
N LEU A 119 4.48 7.80 -23.65
CA LEU A 119 3.78 8.66 -22.71
C LEU A 119 2.59 9.29 -23.42
N THR A 120 1.40 9.04 -22.88
CA THR A 120 0.12 9.49 -23.47
C THR A 120 -0.19 10.96 -23.13
N VAL A 121 0.39 11.48 -22.05
CA VAL A 121 0.33 12.91 -21.70
C VAL A 121 1.12 13.70 -22.74
N PRO A 122 0.57 14.73 -23.41
CA PRO A 122 1.27 15.42 -24.49
C PRO A 122 2.47 16.25 -24.01
N PRO A 123 3.51 16.46 -24.86
CA PRO A 123 4.75 17.14 -24.47
C PRO A 123 4.59 18.62 -24.07
N GLY A 124 3.45 19.25 -24.38
CA GLY A 124 3.14 20.62 -23.95
C GLY A 124 2.31 20.73 -22.66
N ASP A 125 1.91 19.60 -22.06
CA ASP A 125 1.14 19.60 -20.81
C ASP A 125 2.04 19.95 -19.62
N PRO A 126 1.63 20.83 -18.69
CA PRO A 126 2.44 21.18 -17.52
C PRO A 126 2.77 19.99 -16.61
N SER A 127 1.95 18.94 -16.60
CA SER A 127 2.21 17.71 -15.84
C SER A 127 3.24 16.79 -16.50
N ARG A 128 3.58 17.01 -17.77
CA ARG A 128 4.51 16.15 -18.52
C ARG A 128 5.89 16.10 -17.87
N ALA A 129 6.49 17.25 -17.59
CA ALA A 129 7.83 17.32 -17.00
C ALA A 129 7.87 16.64 -15.61
N ALA A 130 6.81 16.81 -14.82
CA ALA A 130 6.65 16.14 -13.54
C ALA A 130 6.56 14.62 -13.70
N LEU A 131 5.79 14.13 -14.67
CA LEU A 131 5.67 12.69 -14.97
C LEU A 131 7.02 12.09 -15.38
N GLU A 132 7.74 12.74 -16.29
CA GLU A 132 9.04 12.29 -16.77
C GLU A 132 10.07 12.19 -15.64
N GLU A 133 10.06 13.16 -14.74
CA GLU A 133 10.89 13.13 -13.54
C GLU A 133 10.51 11.97 -12.62
N LEU A 134 9.22 11.80 -12.31
CA LEU A 134 8.74 10.70 -11.48
C LEU A 134 9.10 9.32 -12.07
N ILE A 135 9.03 9.16 -13.39
CA ILE A 135 9.43 7.91 -14.06
C ILE A 135 10.94 7.69 -13.94
N ARG A 136 11.75 8.72 -14.17
CA ARG A 136 13.21 8.66 -14.08
C ARG A 136 13.68 8.25 -12.68
N TRP A 137 13.01 8.75 -11.66
CA TRP A 137 13.24 8.41 -10.24
C TRP A 137 12.55 7.11 -9.80
N GLN A 138 11.82 6.45 -10.71
CA GLN A 138 11.08 5.21 -10.47
C GLN A 138 9.97 5.36 -9.41
N CYS A 139 9.39 6.54 -9.25
CA CYS A 139 8.22 6.79 -8.41
C CYS A 139 6.90 6.61 -9.17
N VAL A 140 6.95 6.49 -10.50
CA VAL A 140 5.82 6.13 -11.36
C VAL A 140 6.27 5.06 -12.36
N ALA A 141 5.44 4.04 -12.57
CA ALA A 141 5.69 3.00 -13.55
C ALA A 141 5.60 3.56 -14.98
N LYS A 142 6.66 3.38 -15.78
CA LYS A 142 6.75 3.88 -17.17
C LYS A 142 5.68 3.36 -18.13
N LEU A 143 5.11 2.18 -17.85
CA LEU A 143 3.99 1.58 -18.60
C LEU A 143 2.71 1.48 -17.76
N GLY A 144 2.67 2.14 -16.61
CA GLY A 144 1.51 2.13 -15.74
C GLY A 144 0.38 3.04 -16.26
N PRO A 145 -0.83 2.92 -15.69
CA PRO A 145 -2.00 3.71 -16.06
C PRO A 145 -1.77 5.23 -16.05
N VAL A 146 -0.96 5.71 -15.10
CA VAL A 146 -0.59 7.13 -14.97
C VAL A 146 0.26 7.62 -16.15
N ALA A 147 1.15 6.79 -16.68
CA ALA A 147 2.10 7.17 -17.72
C ALA A 147 1.58 6.88 -19.14
N ALA A 148 1.06 5.66 -19.35
CA ALA A 148 0.73 5.11 -20.65
C ALA A 148 -0.78 4.80 -20.83
N GLY A 149 -1.61 5.04 -19.82
CA GLY A 149 -3.06 4.84 -19.95
C GLY A 149 -3.71 5.79 -20.95
N GLU A 150 -4.82 5.41 -21.57
CA GLU A 150 -5.53 6.27 -22.53
C GLU A 150 -6.58 7.17 -21.86
N ARG A 151 -7.09 6.77 -20.68
CA ARG A 151 -8.20 7.45 -19.96
C ARG A 151 -7.75 8.69 -19.19
N THR A 152 -8.41 9.82 -19.39
CA THR A 152 -8.05 11.08 -18.71
C THR A 152 -8.29 11.05 -17.20
N THR A 153 -9.03 10.07 -16.69
CA THR A 153 -9.32 9.83 -15.28
C THR A 153 -8.74 8.50 -14.83
N LEU A 154 -8.60 8.33 -13.52
CA LEU A 154 -8.09 7.10 -12.89
C LEU A 154 -9.19 6.37 -12.15
N THR A 155 -9.14 5.04 -12.17
CA THR A 155 -9.91 4.21 -11.23
C THR A 155 -9.29 4.24 -9.83
N VAL A 156 -10.03 3.77 -8.84
CA VAL A 156 -9.54 3.64 -7.46
C VAL A 156 -8.27 2.78 -7.41
N ASP A 157 -8.28 1.63 -8.09
CA ASP A 157 -7.14 0.71 -8.12
C ASP A 157 -5.91 1.33 -8.79
N GLU A 158 -6.09 1.95 -9.97
CA GLU A 158 -4.97 2.58 -10.69
C GLU A 158 -4.34 3.73 -9.89
N PHE A 159 -5.15 4.50 -9.15
CA PHE A 159 -4.65 5.55 -8.27
C PHE A 159 -3.97 4.96 -7.03
N GLY A 160 -4.57 3.95 -6.41
CA GLY A 160 -4.01 3.25 -5.24
C GLY A 160 -2.66 2.62 -5.55
N ASP A 161 -2.54 1.92 -6.66
CA ASP A 161 -1.29 1.32 -7.14
C ASP A 161 -0.22 2.39 -7.41
N ALA A 162 -0.59 3.49 -8.08
CA ALA A 162 0.33 4.58 -8.35
C ALA A 162 0.84 5.25 -7.06
N LEU A 163 -0.06 5.49 -6.09
CA LEU A 163 0.29 6.05 -4.79
C LEU A 163 1.17 5.09 -4.00
N GLY A 164 0.81 3.81 -3.91
CA GLY A 164 1.58 2.79 -3.21
C GLY A 164 2.97 2.61 -3.81
N PHE A 165 3.08 2.56 -5.13
CA PHE A 165 4.35 2.48 -5.84
C PHE A 165 5.24 3.69 -5.57
N CYS A 166 4.67 4.90 -5.59
CA CYS A 166 5.39 6.12 -5.24
C CYS A 166 5.89 6.09 -3.80
N LEU A 167 5.03 5.74 -2.83
CA LEU A 167 5.41 5.69 -1.42
C LEU A 167 6.46 4.63 -1.12
N ALA A 168 6.37 3.45 -1.72
CA ALA A 168 7.40 2.43 -1.63
C ALA A 168 8.76 2.98 -2.10
N ARG A 169 8.77 3.70 -3.24
CA ARG A 169 9.99 4.30 -3.74
C ARG A 169 10.52 5.42 -2.85
N LEU A 170 9.65 6.28 -2.31
CA LEU A 170 10.07 7.33 -1.37
C LEU A 170 10.66 6.74 -0.09
N ALA A 171 10.09 5.63 0.42
CA ALA A 171 10.64 4.91 1.56
C ALA A 171 12.05 4.38 1.25
N ASP A 172 12.27 3.77 0.09
CA ASP A 172 13.60 3.36 -0.34
C ASP A 172 14.58 4.54 -0.36
N LEU A 173 14.20 5.64 -1.01
CA LEU A 173 15.09 6.79 -1.22
C LEU A 173 15.44 7.53 0.08
N THR A 174 14.56 7.49 1.08
CA THR A 174 14.73 8.23 2.35
C THR A 174 15.26 7.36 3.49
N HIS A 175 15.21 6.03 3.35
CA HIS A 175 15.79 5.13 4.33
C HIS A 175 17.32 5.10 4.20
N MET A 176 18.02 5.27 5.32
CA MET A 176 19.46 5.07 5.38
C MET A 176 19.73 3.57 5.34
N PRO A 177 20.36 3.04 4.28
CA PRO A 177 20.57 1.62 4.16
C PRO A 177 21.44 1.16 5.34
N SER A 178 21.02 0.09 6.02
CA SER A 178 21.71 -0.43 7.19
C SER A 178 21.90 -1.92 7.00
N THR A 179 23.00 -2.48 7.49
CA THR A 179 23.27 -3.92 7.41
C THR A 179 22.12 -4.74 7.98
N ARG A 180 21.39 -4.23 8.99
CA ARG A 180 20.20 -4.86 9.56
C ARG A 180 19.03 -5.03 8.57
N TRP A 181 18.82 -4.07 7.67
CA TRP A 181 17.61 -3.99 6.81
C TRP A 181 17.92 -4.06 5.30
N SER A 182 19.20 -4.04 4.94
CA SER A 182 19.70 -4.04 3.57
C SER A 182 20.68 -5.20 3.41
N PRO A 183 20.21 -6.44 3.16
CA PRO A 183 21.04 -7.65 3.17
C PRO A 183 22.23 -7.61 2.20
N TYR A 184 22.09 -6.86 1.11
CA TYR A 184 23.16 -6.65 0.13
C TYR A 184 24.33 -5.81 0.66
N LEU A 185 24.22 -5.23 1.86
CA LEU A 185 25.31 -4.54 2.56
C LEU A 185 25.96 -5.40 3.65
N MET A 186 25.43 -6.59 3.95
CA MET A 186 26.13 -7.50 4.85
C MET A 186 27.29 -8.12 4.07
N ASP A 187 28.51 -8.01 4.61
CA ASP A 187 29.63 -8.79 4.10
C ASP A 187 29.34 -10.28 4.38
N ASP A 188 29.81 -11.19 3.52
CA ASP A 188 29.51 -12.64 3.64
C ASP A 188 29.89 -13.22 5.03
N GLU A 189 30.86 -12.61 5.72
CA GLU A 189 31.27 -12.97 7.09
C GLU A 189 30.23 -12.57 8.15
N ASP A 190 29.61 -11.39 8.03
CA ASP A 190 28.59 -10.89 8.98
C ASP A 190 27.29 -11.71 8.91
N VAL A 191 26.94 -12.19 7.71
CA VAL A 191 25.79 -13.09 7.51
C VAL A 191 26.02 -14.39 8.27
N ALA A 192 27.21 -14.98 8.16
CA ALA A 192 27.57 -16.22 8.84
C ALA A 192 27.51 -16.07 10.38
N GLU A 193 28.03 -14.98 10.94
CA GLU A 193 27.98 -14.73 12.38
C GLU A 193 26.55 -14.50 12.91
N SER A 194 25.68 -13.84 12.14
CA SER A 194 24.28 -13.61 12.51
C SER A 194 23.45 -14.90 12.57
N ILE A 195 23.76 -15.87 11.71
CA ILE A 195 23.12 -17.20 11.67
C ILE A 195 23.61 -18.05 12.85
N VAL A 196 24.93 -18.04 13.10
CA VAL A 196 25.54 -18.80 14.20
C VAL A 196 25.09 -18.29 15.57
N SER A 197 24.97 -16.96 15.74
CA SER A 197 24.53 -16.36 17.01
C SER A 197 23.06 -16.63 17.34
N LYS A 198 22.17 -16.74 16.33
CA LYS A 198 20.78 -17.19 16.52
C LYS A 198 20.69 -18.67 16.89
N SER A 199 21.50 -19.52 16.26
CA SER A 199 21.57 -20.95 16.59
C SER A 199 22.01 -21.20 18.04
N LYS A 200 22.94 -20.39 18.56
CA LYS A 200 23.48 -20.53 19.92
C LYS A 200 22.54 -20.07 21.04
N LYS A 201 21.54 -19.23 20.74
CA LYS A 201 20.55 -18.76 21.71
C LYS A 201 19.31 -19.65 21.82
N GLY A 202 19.10 -20.58 20.89
CA GLY A 202 17.97 -21.51 20.90
C GLY A 202 18.19 -22.82 21.67
N SER A 203 19.36 -23.03 22.28
CA SER A 203 19.72 -24.32 22.92
C SER A 203 19.86 -24.25 24.44
N LYS A 204 19.25 -23.25 25.10
CA LYS A 204 19.23 -23.13 26.58
C LYS A 204 17.82 -22.85 27.10
N GLU A 205 16.86 -23.66 26.67
CA GLU A 205 15.61 -23.89 27.41
C GLU A 205 15.26 -25.37 27.29
N GLU A 206 15.90 -26.19 28.13
CA GLU A 206 15.37 -27.43 28.70
C GLU A 206 15.91 -27.56 30.12
#